data_AF-C5RA51-F1
#
_entry.id   AF-C5RA51-F1
#
_cell.length_a   1.000
_cell.length_b   1.000
_cell.length_c   1.000
_cell.angle_alpha   90.00
_cell.angle_beta   90.00
_cell.angle_gamma   90.00
#
_symmetry.space_group_name_H-M   'P 1'
#
loop_
_entity.id
_entity.type
_entity.pdbx_description
1 polymer ?
#
loop_
_entity_poly.entity_id
_entity_poly.type
_entity_poly.pdbx_seq_one_letter_code
_entity_poly.pdbx_strand_id
1 'polypeptide(L)'
;MMDLDHIPKQYFRKIRWTLFWGLFILAIIFSHYTNAAAWLFIGSLAVLGVSIKKSFRWVLPIVLILLVAGSPQLGLISQGLLIMLVVGLRELFVMPHAKLTQLKQHPRLKINKSGLTRRDSRVFKQTFKPMQKSAWHVKVLFQQTVGLRRIAIETKVVTYIEAILNKLAEKPTQLLTVNDFAYRRLPNLEQLLVSYVEIANHSVISDEDKKQLKTARQLIKELSMNICKDYRLVISEDMNNLNSRMNTTKDTLGDRHE
;
A
#
# COMPACT_ATOMS: atom_id res chain seq x y z
N MET A 1 -0.53 -5.02 -19.66
CA MET A 1 -1.46 -5.45 -18.59
C MET A 1 -2.46 -4.33 -18.36
N MET A 2 -3.77 -4.62 -18.43
CA MET A 2 -4.83 -3.61 -18.31
C MET A 2 -5.03 -3.28 -16.82
N ASP A 3 -4.65 -2.07 -16.39
CA ASP A 3 -4.88 -1.60 -15.01
C ASP A 3 -6.36 -1.30 -14.82
N LEU A 4 -7.10 -2.29 -14.32
CA LEU A 4 -8.53 -2.24 -14.05
C LEU A 4 -8.89 -1.41 -12.80
N ASP A 5 -7.91 -0.86 -12.07
CA ASP A 5 -8.15 -0.07 -10.85
C ASP A 5 -8.28 1.44 -11.13
N HIS A 6 -7.77 1.94 -12.26
CA HIS A 6 -7.84 3.36 -12.66
C HIS A 6 -8.93 3.69 -13.68
N ILE A 7 -9.77 2.73 -14.06
CA ILE A 7 -10.82 2.93 -15.06
C ILE A 7 -11.99 3.72 -14.41
N PRO A 8 -12.39 4.89 -14.94
CA PRO A 8 -13.47 5.69 -14.36
C PRO A 8 -14.78 4.87 -14.31
N LYS A 9 -15.59 5.04 -13.26
CA LYS A 9 -16.80 4.22 -13.02
C LYS A 9 -17.76 4.14 -14.24
N GLN A 10 -17.80 5.21 -15.05
CA GLN A 10 -18.57 5.28 -16.30
C GLN A 10 -18.14 4.27 -17.38
N TYR A 11 -16.86 3.89 -17.45
CA TYR A 11 -16.35 2.94 -18.45
C TYR A 11 -16.61 1.49 -18.08
N PHE A 12 -16.77 1.16 -16.79
CA PHE A 12 -17.07 -0.22 -16.38
C PHE A 12 -18.42 -0.70 -16.89
N ARG A 13 -19.40 0.19 -17.04
CA ARG A 13 -20.70 -0.17 -17.63
C ARG A 13 -20.54 -0.52 -19.11
N LYS A 14 -19.81 0.29 -19.89
CA LYS A 14 -19.50 -0.02 -21.30
C LYS A 14 -18.70 -1.31 -21.47
N ILE A 15 -17.64 -1.51 -20.67
CA ILE A 15 -16.78 -2.70 -20.73
C ILE A 15 -17.54 -3.99 -20.38
N ARG A 16 -18.47 -3.93 -19.41
CA ARG A 16 -19.34 -5.07 -19.08
C ARG A 16 -20.23 -5.46 -20.25
N TRP A 17 -20.85 -4.47 -20.90
CA TRP A 17 -21.68 -4.72 -22.06
C TRP A 17 -20.86 -5.26 -23.24
N THR A 18 -19.66 -4.75 -23.49
CA THR A 18 -18.80 -5.28 -24.57
C THR A 18 -18.34 -6.71 -24.30
N LEU A 19 -18.05 -7.08 -23.04
CA LEU A 19 -17.70 -8.46 -22.68
C LEU A 19 -18.90 -9.41 -22.79
N PHE A 20 -20.07 -8.96 -22.36
CA PHE A 20 -21.33 -9.71 -22.54
C PHE A 20 -21.60 -9.99 -24.02
N TRP A 21 -21.62 -8.93 -24.84
CA TRP A 21 -21.86 -9.07 -26.29
C TRP A 21 -20.76 -9.87 -26.98
N GLY A 22 -19.49 -9.70 -26.59
CA GLY A 22 -18.39 -10.48 -27.14
C GLY A 22 -18.52 -11.98 -26.87
N LEU A 23 -18.82 -12.36 -25.62
CA LEU A 23 -19.05 -13.77 -25.27
C LEU A 23 -20.33 -14.33 -25.90
N PHE A 24 -21.38 -13.52 -26.00
CA PHE A 24 -22.66 -13.90 -26.60
C PHE A 24 -22.53 -14.14 -28.12
N ILE A 25 -21.85 -13.26 -28.83
CA ILE A 25 -21.57 -13.41 -30.27
C ILE A 25 -20.68 -14.64 -30.51
N LEU A 26 -19.65 -14.84 -29.67
CA LEU A 26 -18.81 -16.03 -29.74
C LEU A 26 -19.64 -17.31 -29.52
N ALA A 27 -20.60 -17.29 -28.60
CA ALA A 27 -21.51 -18.41 -28.35
C ALA A 27 -22.37 -18.74 -29.57
N ILE A 28 -22.89 -17.73 -30.27
CA ILE A 28 -23.66 -17.89 -31.51
C ILE A 28 -22.77 -18.51 -32.61
N ILE A 29 -21.55 -18.00 -32.79
CA ILE A 29 -20.62 -18.51 -33.83
C ILE A 29 -20.23 -19.97 -33.55
N PHE A 30 -19.97 -20.33 -32.29
CA PHE A 30 -19.58 -21.69 -31.91
C PHE A 30 -20.75 -22.66 -31.75
N SER A 31 -22.01 -22.20 -31.75
CA SER A 31 -23.20 -23.03 -31.62
C SER A 31 -23.36 -24.07 -32.74
N HIS A 32 -22.78 -23.81 -33.91
CA HIS A 32 -22.79 -24.72 -35.04
C HIS A 32 -21.67 -25.77 -35.02
N TYR A 33 -20.65 -25.61 -34.16
CA TYR A 33 -19.42 -26.41 -34.22
C TYR A 33 -19.19 -27.26 -32.97
N THR A 34 -19.67 -26.85 -31.79
CA THR A 34 -19.46 -27.59 -30.53
C THR A 34 -20.61 -27.41 -29.54
N ASN A 35 -20.76 -28.37 -28.62
CA ASN A 35 -21.62 -28.23 -27.44
C ASN A 35 -21.12 -27.14 -26.45
N ALA A 36 -19.99 -26.50 -26.75
CA ALA A 36 -19.38 -25.46 -25.91
C ALA A 36 -20.14 -24.12 -25.95
N ALA A 37 -21.07 -23.94 -26.90
CA ALA A 37 -21.90 -22.75 -26.97
C ALA A 37 -22.72 -22.53 -25.69
N ALA A 38 -23.27 -23.60 -25.09
CA ALA A 38 -24.00 -23.50 -23.83
C ALA A 38 -23.15 -22.90 -22.70
N TRP A 39 -21.87 -23.26 -22.62
CA TRP A 39 -20.94 -22.74 -21.62
C TRP A 39 -20.58 -21.27 -21.86
N LEU A 40 -20.49 -20.83 -23.11
CA LEU A 40 -20.30 -19.42 -23.47
C LEU A 40 -21.53 -18.57 -23.15
N PHE A 41 -22.74 -19.10 -23.36
CA PHE A 41 -23.99 -18.45 -22.95
C PHE A 41 -24.07 -18.31 -21.42
N ILE A 42 -23.78 -19.37 -20.67
CA ILE A 42 -23.73 -19.35 -19.19
C ILE A 42 -22.69 -18.35 -18.69
N GLY A 43 -21.50 -18.35 -19.31
CA GLY A 43 -20.43 -17.40 -19.02
C GLY A 43 -20.82 -15.95 -19.25
N SER A 44 -21.49 -15.67 -20.38
CA SER A 44 -22.00 -14.34 -20.71
C SER A 44 -23.01 -13.86 -19.67
N LEU A 45 -23.95 -14.71 -19.27
CA LEU A 45 -24.94 -14.39 -18.24
C LEU A 45 -24.28 -14.11 -16.87
N ALA A 46 -23.27 -14.90 -16.49
CA ALA A 46 -22.54 -14.72 -15.24
C ALA A 46 -21.79 -13.37 -15.16
N VAL A 47 -21.33 -12.83 -16.29
CA VAL A 47 -20.68 -11.50 -16.36
C VAL A 47 -21.67 -10.37 -16.01
N LEU A 48 -22.99 -10.57 -16.18
CA LEU A 48 -24.02 -9.59 -15.81
C LEU A 48 -24.29 -9.55 -14.30
N GLY A 49 -24.14 -10.65 -13.57
CA GLY A 49 -24.39 -10.72 -12.12
C GLY A 49 -23.18 -10.35 -11.24
N VAL A 50 -21.97 -10.36 -11.81
CA VAL A 50 -20.73 -10.27 -11.04
C VAL A 50 -19.98 -8.96 -11.32
N SER A 51 -19.30 -8.41 -10.30
CA SER A 51 -18.45 -7.21 -10.47
C SER A 51 -17.35 -7.48 -11.49
N ILE A 52 -17.08 -6.54 -12.40
CA ILE A 52 -16.14 -6.68 -13.52
C ILE A 52 -14.75 -7.17 -13.11
N LYS A 53 -14.25 -6.75 -11.94
CA LYS A 53 -12.98 -7.21 -11.37
C LYS A 53 -13.03 -8.68 -10.99
N LYS A 54 -14.17 -9.13 -10.45
CA LYS A 54 -14.42 -10.55 -10.15
C LYS A 54 -14.68 -11.36 -11.43
N SER A 55 -15.31 -10.77 -12.44
CA SER A 55 -15.54 -11.43 -13.74
C SER A 55 -14.23 -11.72 -14.47
N PHE A 56 -13.30 -10.76 -14.53
CA PHE A 56 -12.00 -11.00 -15.16
C PHE A 56 -11.13 -11.97 -14.33
N ARG A 57 -11.22 -11.91 -13.00
CA ARG A 57 -10.41 -12.75 -12.09
C ARG A 57 -10.88 -14.20 -11.99
N TRP A 58 -12.18 -14.45 -12.14
CA TRP A 58 -12.78 -15.77 -11.89
C TRP A 58 -13.66 -16.26 -13.03
N VAL A 59 -14.58 -15.44 -13.55
CA VAL A 59 -15.57 -15.90 -14.55
C VAL A 59 -14.89 -16.20 -15.88
N LEU A 60 -14.05 -15.30 -16.40
CA LEU A 60 -13.37 -15.46 -17.69
C LEU A 60 -12.47 -16.72 -17.78
N PRO A 61 -11.58 -17.02 -16.83
CA PRO A 61 -10.77 -18.24 -16.90
C PRO A 61 -11.60 -19.52 -16.76
N ILE A 62 -12.65 -19.51 -15.92
CA ILE A 62 -13.55 -20.67 -15.77
C ILE A 62 -14.29 -20.96 -17.08
N VAL A 63 -14.81 -19.92 -17.73
CA VAL A 63 -15.51 -20.04 -19.02
C VAL A 63 -14.57 -20.56 -20.11
N LEU A 64 -13.30 -20.13 -20.11
CA LEU A 64 -12.33 -20.57 -21.09
C LEU A 64 -11.87 -22.02 -20.86
N ILE A 65 -11.74 -22.45 -19.60
CA ILE A 65 -11.49 -23.85 -19.24
C ILE A 65 -12.67 -24.73 -19.67
N LEU A 66 -13.90 -24.31 -19.41
CA LEU A 66 -15.11 -25.05 -19.83
C LEU A 66 -15.25 -25.13 -21.35
N LEU A 67 -14.83 -24.09 -22.08
CA LEU A 67 -14.82 -24.09 -23.54
C LEU A 67 -13.82 -25.10 -24.11
N VAL A 68 -12.62 -25.19 -23.52
CA VAL A 68 -11.61 -26.19 -23.90
C VAL A 68 -12.09 -27.61 -23.58
N ALA A 69 -12.69 -27.81 -22.40
CA ALA A 69 -13.21 -29.12 -21.98
C ALA A 69 -14.44 -29.58 -22.78
N GLY A 70 -15.29 -28.65 -23.25
CA GLY A 70 -16.48 -28.93 -24.05
C GLY A 70 -16.22 -29.16 -25.54
N SER A 71 -14.97 -29.19 -25.98
CA SER A 71 -14.57 -29.33 -27.38
C SER A 71 -13.98 -30.73 -27.64
N PRO A 72 -14.78 -31.73 -28.07
CA PRO A 72 -14.35 -33.12 -28.23
C PRO A 72 -13.39 -33.35 -29.42
N GLN A 73 -13.17 -32.34 -30.25
CA GLN A 73 -12.25 -32.37 -31.39
C GLN A 73 -10.77 -32.28 -30.95
N LEU A 74 -10.52 -31.85 -29.71
CA LEU A 74 -9.18 -31.75 -29.13
C LEU A 74 -8.87 -33.02 -28.32
N GLY A 75 -7.73 -33.65 -28.59
CA GLY A 75 -7.28 -34.81 -27.80
C GLY A 75 -7.02 -34.42 -26.33
N LEU A 76 -7.24 -35.36 -25.39
CA LEU A 76 -7.15 -35.12 -23.94
C LEU A 76 -5.85 -34.44 -23.48
N ILE A 77 -4.73 -34.78 -24.11
CA ILE A 77 -3.40 -34.20 -23.81
C ILE A 77 -3.37 -32.70 -24.19
N SER A 78 -3.92 -32.34 -25.35
CA SER A 78 -3.99 -30.95 -25.81
C SER A 78 -4.93 -30.10 -24.94
N GLN A 79 -6.03 -30.69 -24.46
CA GLN A 79 -6.94 -30.04 -23.52
C GLN A 79 -6.25 -29.76 -22.18
N GLY A 80 -5.52 -30.74 -21.63
CA GLY A 80 -4.74 -30.58 -20.40
C GLY A 80 -3.70 -29.47 -20.49
N LEU A 81 -2.97 -29.38 -21.61
CA LEU A 81 -1.95 -28.36 -21.84
C LEU A 81 -2.55 -26.94 -21.92
N LEU A 82 -3.70 -26.79 -22.58
CA LEU A 82 -4.40 -25.51 -22.66
C LEU A 82 -4.97 -25.08 -21.30
N ILE A 83 -5.52 -26.00 -20.52
CA ILE A 83 -6.00 -25.70 -19.16
C ILE A 83 -4.82 -25.27 -18.28
N MET A 84 -3.68 -25.97 -18.36
CA MET A 84 -2.46 -25.61 -17.63
C MET A 84 -1.95 -24.23 -18.04
N LEU A 85 -1.99 -23.90 -19.33
CA LEU A 85 -1.60 -22.58 -19.85
C LEU A 85 -2.51 -21.47 -19.31
N VAL A 86 -3.83 -21.70 -19.24
CA VAL A 86 -4.79 -20.74 -18.69
C VAL A 86 -4.61 -20.54 -17.19
N VAL A 87 -4.35 -21.61 -16.44
CA VAL A 87 -4.04 -21.55 -15.00
C VAL A 87 -2.69 -20.88 -14.75
N GLY A 88 -1.67 -21.16 -15.56
CA GLY A 88 -0.35 -20.53 -15.48
C GLY A 88 -0.38 -19.04 -15.82
N LEU A 89 -1.09 -18.64 -16.89
CA LEU A 89 -1.33 -17.23 -17.22
C LEU A 89 -2.13 -16.52 -16.12
N ARG A 90 -3.06 -17.21 -15.46
CA ARG A 90 -3.75 -16.65 -14.28
C ARG A 90 -2.75 -16.32 -13.18
N GLU A 91 -1.77 -17.16 -12.87
CA GLU A 91 -0.77 -16.83 -11.85
C GLU A 91 0.10 -15.62 -12.25
N LEU A 92 0.44 -15.49 -13.54
CA LEU A 92 1.21 -14.36 -14.05
C LEU A 92 0.45 -13.02 -13.97
N PHE A 93 -0.88 -13.04 -14.17
CA PHE A 93 -1.74 -11.85 -14.05
C PHE A 93 -2.19 -11.55 -12.60
N VAL A 94 -2.22 -12.56 -11.72
CA VAL A 94 -2.61 -12.44 -10.30
C VAL A 94 -1.40 -12.19 -9.39
N MET A 95 -0.17 -12.13 -9.93
CA MET A 95 0.97 -11.60 -9.19
C MET A 95 0.63 -10.21 -8.64
N PRO A 96 0.82 -9.97 -7.34
CA PRO A 96 0.45 -8.70 -6.71
C PRO A 96 1.35 -7.59 -7.27
N HIS A 97 0.86 -6.92 -8.31
CA HIS A 97 1.39 -5.64 -8.81
C HIS A 97 1.18 -4.49 -7.81
N ALA A 98 0.97 -4.80 -6.53
CA ALA A 98 0.85 -3.85 -5.43
C ALA A 98 2.11 -2.97 -5.23
N LYS A 99 3.21 -3.21 -5.95
CA LYS A 99 4.44 -2.42 -5.81
C LYS A 99 4.54 -1.17 -6.69
N LEU A 100 3.76 -1.00 -7.76
CA LEU A 100 3.91 0.17 -8.65
C LEU A 100 2.74 1.18 -8.59
N THR A 101 1.54 0.74 -8.22
CA THR A 101 0.36 1.63 -8.18
C THR A 101 0.27 2.45 -6.89
N GLN A 102 0.91 2.01 -5.80
CA GLN A 102 0.89 2.75 -4.53
C GLN A 102 1.64 4.11 -4.63
N LEU A 103 2.61 4.24 -5.54
CA LEU A 103 3.45 5.44 -5.72
C LEU A 103 2.69 6.71 -6.13
N LYS A 104 1.43 6.63 -6.59
CA LYS A 104 0.70 7.79 -7.13
C LYS A 104 -0.23 8.52 -6.14
N GLN A 105 -0.55 7.94 -4.98
CA GLN A 105 -1.47 8.59 -4.03
C GLN A 105 -0.85 8.72 -2.64
N HIS A 106 -0.05 9.76 -2.46
CA HIS A 106 0.31 10.27 -1.14
C HIS A 106 -0.81 11.20 -0.64
N PRO A 107 -1.44 10.94 0.52
CA PRO A 107 -2.39 11.88 1.10
C PRO A 107 -1.67 13.20 1.41
N ARG A 108 -2.07 14.28 0.74
CA ARG A 108 -1.50 15.61 0.97
C ARG A 108 -2.12 16.20 2.23
N LEU A 109 -1.36 16.31 3.31
CA LEU A 109 -1.84 16.97 4.52
C LEU A 109 -2.06 18.46 4.25
N LYS A 110 -3.19 18.99 4.72
CA LYS A 110 -3.52 20.40 4.65
C LYS A 110 -2.72 21.15 5.72
N ILE A 111 -1.80 22.00 5.29
CA ILE A 111 -0.95 22.79 6.19
C ILE A 111 -1.76 23.97 6.72
N ASN A 112 -1.87 24.07 8.04
CA ASN A 112 -2.31 25.27 8.72
C ASN A 112 -1.21 26.33 8.62
N LYS A 113 -1.53 27.51 8.08
CA LYS A 113 -0.56 28.60 7.91
C LYS A 113 -0.68 29.69 8.97
N SER A 114 -1.57 29.53 9.95
CA SER A 114 -1.74 30.50 11.04
C SER A 114 -0.41 30.69 11.78
N GLY A 115 0.00 31.94 12.00
CA GLY A 115 1.22 32.26 12.74
C GLY A 115 2.53 32.17 11.95
N LEU A 116 2.50 31.94 10.64
CA LEU A 116 3.69 31.96 9.78
C LEU A 116 3.72 33.20 8.88
N THR A 117 4.91 33.78 8.68
CA THR A 117 5.11 34.74 7.60
C THR A 117 5.06 34.05 6.23
N ARG A 118 4.91 34.82 5.15
CA ARG A 118 4.95 34.28 3.78
C ARG A 118 6.26 33.55 3.48
N ARG A 119 7.38 34.05 4.03
CA ARG A 119 8.71 33.44 3.89
C ARG A 119 8.77 32.11 4.63
N ASP A 120 8.35 32.08 5.89
CA ASP A 120 8.40 30.88 6.72
C ASP A 120 7.47 29.79 6.18
N SER A 121 6.29 30.17 5.67
CA SER A 121 5.38 29.22 5.00
C SER A 121 6.01 28.59 3.76
N ARG A 122 6.84 29.34 3.02
CA ARG A 122 7.56 28.81 1.85
C ARG A 122 8.64 27.82 2.27
N VAL A 123 9.47 28.20 3.25
CA VAL A 123 10.53 27.34 3.78
C VAL A 123 9.93 26.06 4.37
N PHE A 124 8.90 26.20 5.20
CA PHE A 124 8.19 25.06 5.76
C PHE A 124 7.69 24.10 4.67
N LYS A 125 7.03 24.60 3.62
CA LYS A 125 6.56 23.77 2.50
C LYS A 125 7.70 23.08 1.76
N GLN A 126 8.82 23.76 1.58
CA GLN A 126 10.02 23.21 0.92
C GLN A 126 10.62 22.06 1.73
N THR A 127 10.58 22.12 3.07
CA THR A 127 11.04 21.02 3.94
C THR A 127 9.98 19.93 4.10
N PHE A 128 8.73 20.30 4.31
CA PHE A 128 7.65 19.38 4.69
C PHE A 128 7.22 18.46 3.55
N LYS A 129 7.22 18.95 2.29
CA LYS A 129 6.82 18.13 1.14
C LYS A 129 7.79 16.96 0.89
N PRO A 130 9.13 17.14 0.86
CA PRO A 130 10.08 16.02 0.85
C PRO A 130 9.90 15.09 2.04
N MET A 131 9.67 15.62 3.24
CA MET A 131 9.45 14.81 4.44
C MET A 131 8.23 13.90 4.32
N GLN A 132 7.11 14.40 3.81
CA GLN A 132 5.92 13.57 3.52
C GLN A 132 6.21 12.47 2.50
N LYS A 133 7.00 12.77 1.46
CA LYS A 133 7.39 11.78 0.45
C LYS A 133 8.25 10.68 1.08
N SER A 134 9.25 11.08 1.87
CA SER A 134 10.15 10.18 2.60
C SER A 134 9.37 9.29 3.56
N ALA A 135 8.48 9.86 4.39
CA ALA A 135 7.63 9.11 5.31
C ALA A 135 6.77 8.04 4.61
N TRP A 136 6.19 8.39 3.47
CA TRP A 136 5.45 7.42 2.69
C TRP A 136 6.35 6.32 2.11
N HIS A 137 7.55 6.67 1.63
CA HIS A 137 8.47 5.70 1.07
C HIS A 137 8.95 4.73 2.15
N VAL A 138 9.28 5.23 3.34
CA VAL A 138 9.56 4.45 4.55
C VAL A 138 8.42 3.47 4.84
N LYS A 139 7.16 3.93 4.82
CA LYS A 139 5.99 3.06 5.01
C LYS A 139 5.94 1.91 3.99
N VAL A 140 6.21 2.19 2.72
CA VAL A 140 6.22 1.17 1.66
C VAL A 140 7.40 0.22 1.81
N LEU A 141 8.59 0.72 2.16
CA LEU A 141 9.80 -0.07 2.37
C LEU A 141 9.63 -1.06 3.53
N PHE A 142 8.99 -0.63 4.63
CA PHE A 142 8.67 -1.52 5.75
C PHE A 142 7.76 -2.70 5.37
N GLN A 143 7.00 -2.60 4.28
CA GLN A 143 6.12 -3.69 3.82
C GLN A 143 6.83 -4.70 2.91
N GLN A 144 8.05 -4.42 2.46
CA GLN A 144 8.76 -5.20 1.44
C GLN A 144 9.21 -6.58 1.93
N THR A 145 9.53 -6.71 3.23
CA THR A 145 9.97 -7.98 3.82
C THR A 145 9.25 -8.26 5.13
N VAL A 146 9.14 -9.54 5.50
CA VAL A 146 8.51 -9.95 6.77
C VAL A 146 9.26 -9.39 7.98
N GLY A 147 10.59 -9.37 7.92
CA GLY A 147 11.44 -8.85 8.99
C GLY A 147 11.24 -7.36 9.24
N LEU A 148 11.20 -6.55 8.17
CA LEU A 148 10.92 -5.12 8.29
C LEU A 148 9.49 -4.86 8.78
N ARG A 149 8.50 -5.62 8.28
CA ARG A 149 7.11 -5.47 8.72
C ARG A 149 6.97 -5.72 10.22
N ARG A 150 7.66 -6.74 10.74
CA ARG A 150 7.68 -7.04 12.18
C ARG A 150 8.25 -5.86 12.98
N ILE A 151 9.39 -5.29 12.56
CA ILE A 151 9.98 -4.11 13.21
C ILE A 151 8.99 -2.94 13.22
N ALA A 152 8.31 -2.69 12.10
CA ALA A 152 7.33 -1.61 12.00
C ALA A 152 6.15 -1.78 12.96
N ILE A 153 5.67 -3.02 13.16
CA ILE A 153 4.59 -3.35 14.10
C ILE A 153 5.08 -3.20 15.55
N GLU A 154 6.23 -3.77 15.89
CA GLU A 154 6.79 -3.73 17.25
C GLU A 154 7.05 -2.29 17.72
N THR A 155 7.64 -1.48 16.84
CA THR A 155 8.03 -0.09 17.16
C THR A 155 6.91 0.92 16.93
N LYS A 156 5.88 0.56 16.16
CA LYS A 156 4.82 1.46 15.68
C LYS A 156 5.36 2.70 14.94
N VAL A 157 6.56 2.60 14.35
CA VAL A 157 7.29 3.75 13.78
C VAL A 157 6.51 4.49 12.70
N VAL A 158 5.78 3.77 11.84
CA VAL A 158 4.96 4.38 10.78
C VAL A 158 3.88 5.28 11.39
N THR A 159 3.23 4.83 12.47
CA THR A 159 2.22 5.61 13.19
C THR A 159 2.83 6.87 13.80
N TYR A 160 4.01 6.77 14.42
CA TYR A 160 4.69 7.93 15.00
C TYR A 160 5.13 8.94 13.93
N ILE A 161 5.68 8.48 12.80
CA ILE A 161 6.02 9.35 11.67
C ILE A 161 4.78 10.10 11.17
N GLU A 162 3.66 9.39 10.96
CA GLU A 162 2.40 10.00 10.53
C GLU A 162 1.86 11.01 11.57
N ALA A 163 1.97 10.69 12.87
CA ALA A 163 1.55 11.59 13.95
C ALA A 163 2.42 12.85 14.02
N ILE A 164 3.75 12.74 13.86
CA ILE A 164 4.66 13.89 13.76
C ILE A 164 4.25 14.76 12.57
N LEU A 165 4.04 14.17 11.39
CA LEU A 165 3.65 14.93 10.20
C LEU A 165 2.30 15.64 10.35
N ASN A 166 1.32 15.00 10.98
CA ASN A 166 0.03 15.62 11.27
C ASN A 166 0.18 16.82 12.21
N LYS A 167 0.97 16.68 13.27
CA LYS A 167 1.26 17.77 14.20
C LYS A 167 2.04 18.91 13.56
N LEU A 168 3.01 18.61 12.71
CA LEU A 168 3.72 19.63 11.92
C LEU A 168 2.79 20.34 10.92
N ALA A 169 1.81 19.65 10.33
CA ALA A 169 0.81 20.29 9.49
C ALA A 169 -0.12 21.21 10.28
N GLU A 170 -0.43 20.85 11.53
CA GLU A 170 -1.28 21.62 12.46
C GLU A 170 -0.55 22.84 13.03
N LYS A 171 0.68 22.65 13.50
CA LYS A 171 1.56 23.64 14.13
C LYS A 171 2.95 23.66 13.45
N PRO A 172 3.10 24.36 12.31
CA PRO A 172 4.36 24.37 11.55
C PRO A 172 5.59 24.87 12.31
N THR A 173 5.40 25.70 13.33
CA THR A 173 6.48 26.23 14.19
C THR A 173 7.22 25.12 14.93
N GLN A 174 6.57 23.97 15.17
CA GLN A 174 7.18 22.80 15.80
C GLN A 174 8.26 22.12 14.92
N LEU A 175 8.41 22.52 13.65
CA LEU A 175 9.47 21.98 12.80
C LEU A 175 10.86 22.20 13.40
N LEU A 176 11.07 23.32 14.09
CA LEU A 176 12.34 23.62 14.78
C LEU A 176 12.58 22.67 15.97
N THR A 177 11.52 22.30 16.68
CA THR A 177 11.56 21.35 17.80
C THR A 177 11.98 19.95 17.37
N VAL A 178 11.64 19.55 16.13
CA VAL A 178 11.98 18.25 15.57
C VAL A 178 12.93 18.36 14.37
N ASN A 179 13.88 19.29 14.43
CA ASN A 179 14.88 19.50 13.39
C ASN A 179 15.63 18.20 13.03
N ASP A 180 16.10 17.48 14.05
CA ASP A 180 16.81 16.22 13.86
C ASP A 180 15.95 15.12 13.21
N PHE A 181 14.64 15.08 13.50
CA PHE A 181 13.73 14.15 12.82
C PHE A 181 13.69 14.46 11.33
N ALA A 182 13.48 15.74 11.00
CA ALA A 182 13.29 16.25 9.65
C ALA A 182 14.52 16.02 8.75
N TYR A 183 15.71 16.32 9.26
CA TYR A 183 16.93 16.36 8.44
C TYR A 183 17.87 15.18 8.63
N ARG A 184 17.74 14.40 9.71
CA ARG A 184 18.66 13.32 10.03
C ARG A 184 17.95 11.98 10.17
N ARG A 185 17.05 11.83 11.13
CA ARG A 185 16.51 10.50 11.48
C ARG A 185 15.59 9.92 10.42
N LEU A 186 14.64 10.68 9.88
CA LEU A 186 13.75 10.18 8.84
C LEU A 186 14.51 9.88 7.52
N PRO A 187 15.36 10.79 6.99
CA PRO A 187 16.15 10.50 5.79
C PRO A 187 17.11 9.31 5.96
N ASN A 188 17.80 9.20 7.10
CA ASN A 188 18.71 8.08 7.34
C ASN A 188 17.98 6.75 7.46
N LEU A 189 16.79 6.74 8.09
CA LEU A 189 15.95 5.55 8.15
C LEU A 189 15.49 5.14 6.74
N GLU A 190 15.07 6.09 5.91
CA GLU A 190 14.70 5.82 4.51
C GLU A 190 15.86 5.22 3.74
N GLN A 191 17.05 5.83 3.78
CA GLN A 191 18.24 5.33 3.09
C GLN A 191 18.62 3.91 3.55
N LEU A 192 18.63 3.68 4.87
CA LEU A 192 18.96 2.36 5.42
C LEU A 192 17.94 1.29 5.01
N LEU A 193 16.66 1.65 4.94
CA LEU A 193 15.61 0.76 4.45
C LEU A 193 15.74 0.46 2.94
N VAL A 194 16.10 1.47 2.12
CA VAL A 194 16.35 1.28 0.68
C VAL A 194 17.48 0.28 0.49
N SER A 195 18.65 0.53 1.08
CA SER A 195 19.82 -0.34 0.95
C SER A 195 19.54 -1.75 1.50
N TYR A 196 18.80 -1.85 2.61
CA TYR A 196 18.39 -3.15 3.15
C TYR A 196 17.53 -3.93 2.15
N VAL A 197 16.52 -3.28 1.55
CA VAL A 197 15.59 -3.93 0.61
C VAL A 197 16.31 -4.32 -0.68
N GLU A 198 17.24 -3.51 -1.15
CA GLU A 198 18.08 -3.80 -2.32
C GLU A 198 18.88 -5.10 -2.11
N ILE A 199 19.68 -5.17 -1.05
CA ILE A 199 20.49 -6.35 -0.73
C ILE A 199 19.61 -7.57 -0.45
N ALA A 200 18.52 -7.41 0.30
CA ALA A 200 17.62 -8.51 0.64
C ALA A 200 16.88 -9.12 -0.57
N ASN A 201 16.82 -8.41 -1.70
CA ASN A 201 16.21 -8.89 -2.94
C ASN A 201 17.24 -9.44 -3.96
N HIS A 202 18.53 -9.44 -3.65
CA HIS A 202 19.53 -10.05 -4.51
C HIS A 202 19.30 -11.57 -4.63
N SER A 203 19.51 -12.12 -5.83
CA SER A 203 19.33 -13.55 -6.11
C SER A 203 20.35 -14.44 -5.42
N VAL A 204 21.53 -13.89 -5.14
CA VAL A 204 22.63 -14.56 -4.43
C VAL A 204 22.98 -13.69 -3.22
N ILE A 205 22.87 -14.27 -2.02
CA ILE A 205 23.15 -13.60 -0.75
C ILE A 205 24.26 -14.38 -0.04
N SER A 206 25.40 -13.73 0.18
CA SER A 206 26.53 -14.32 0.91
C SER A 206 26.27 -14.39 2.42
N ASP A 207 27.10 -15.14 3.17
CA ASP A 207 26.98 -15.17 4.63
C ASP A 207 27.35 -13.83 5.29
N GLU A 208 28.24 -13.06 4.67
CA GLU A 208 28.56 -11.70 5.10
C GLU A 208 27.35 -10.77 4.89
N ASP A 209 26.66 -10.87 3.75
CA ASP A 209 25.42 -10.11 3.50
C ASP A 209 24.34 -10.42 4.55
N LYS A 210 24.18 -11.69 4.95
CA LYS A 210 23.24 -12.07 6.02
C LYS A 210 23.58 -11.40 7.35
N LYS A 211 24.87 -11.31 7.69
CA LYS A 211 25.36 -10.63 8.89
C LYS A 211 25.09 -9.13 8.82
N GLN A 212 25.39 -8.50 7.70
CA GLN A 212 25.10 -7.07 7.48
C GLN A 212 23.59 -6.77 7.53
N LEU A 213 22.75 -7.60 6.91
CA LEU A 213 21.29 -7.50 7.00
C LEU A 213 20.78 -7.67 8.44
N LYS A 214 21.43 -8.49 9.27
CA LYS A 214 21.10 -8.63 10.69
C LYS A 214 21.43 -7.34 11.46
N THR A 215 22.63 -6.78 11.26
CA THR A 215 23.05 -5.52 11.87
C THR A 215 22.16 -4.36 11.42
N ALA A 216 21.86 -4.26 10.12
CA ALA A 216 20.96 -3.26 9.56
C ALA A 216 19.57 -3.32 10.21
N ARG A 217 19.01 -4.53 10.43
CA ARG A 217 17.73 -4.68 11.14
C ARG A 217 17.77 -4.12 12.57
N GLN A 218 18.87 -4.31 13.29
CA GLN A 218 19.02 -3.76 14.64
C GLN A 218 19.07 -2.23 14.60
N LEU A 219 19.86 -1.66 13.69
CA LEU A 219 19.95 -0.21 13.51
C LEU A 219 18.63 0.42 13.06
N ILE A 220 17.89 -0.23 12.15
CA ILE A 220 16.54 0.19 11.72
C ILE A 220 15.61 0.23 12.94
N LYS A 221 15.67 -0.80 13.80
CA LYS A 221 14.85 -0.87 15.01
C LYS A 221 15.21 0.26 15.98
N GLU A 222 16.49 0.53 16.18
CA GLU A 222 16.97 1.62 17.05
C GLU A 222 16.56 3.00 16.53
N LEU A 223 16.79 3.27 15.24
CA LEU A 223 16.33 4.51 14.59
C LEU A 223 14.81 4.67 14.72
N SER A 224 14.06 3.59 14.56
CA SER A 224 12.60 3.58 14.74
C SER A 224 12.17 3.97 16.16
N MET A 225 12.88 3.48 17.19
CA MET A 225 12.63 3.88 18.57
C MET A 225 13.01 5.34 18.84
N ASN A 226 14.08 5.83 18.21
CA ASN A 226 14.47 7.24 18.35
C ASN A 226 13.43 8.17 17.70
N ILE A 227 12.81 7.78 16.59
CA ILE A 227 11.67 8.53 16.03
C ILE A 227 10.46 8.55 16.98
N CYS A 228 10.21 7.47 17.74
CA CYS A 228 9.19 7.49 18.79
C CYS A 228 9.51 8.55 19.87
N LYS A 229 10.78 8.76 20.19
CA LYS A 229 11.19 9.82 21.13
C LYS A 229 10.96 11.21 20.54
N ASP A 230 11.14 11.39 19.24
CA ASP A 230 10.87 12.66 18.55
C ASP A 230 9.41 13.07 18.68
N TYR A 231 8.51 12.10 18.55
CA TYR A 231 7.09 12.36 18.75
C TYR A 231 6.80 12.91 20.16
N ARG A 232 7.50 12.43 21.19
CA ARG A 232 7.37 12.97 22.55
C ARG A 232 7.82 14.43 22.64
N LEU A 233 8.79 14.87 21.83
CA LEU A 233 9.19 16.28 21.75
C LEU A 233 8.06 17.13 21.14
N VAL A 234 7.40 16.64 20.09
CA VAL A 234 6.27 17.33 19.44
C VAL A 234 5.10 17.57 20.39
N ILE A 235 4.76 16.59 21.23
CA ILE A 235 3.65 16.68 22.19
C ILE A 235 4.08 17.15 23.58
N SER A 236 5.34 17.54 23.77
CA SER A 236 5.88 17.86 25.10
C SER A 236 5.13 19.01 25.77
N GLU A 237 4.79 20.05 25.00
CA GLU A 237 3.97 21.17 25.45
C GLU A 237 2.58 20.70 25.92
N ASP A 238 1.90 19.89 25.12
CA ASP A 238 0.58 19.34 25.45
C ASP A 238 0.65 18.47 26.73
N MET A 239 1.71 17.67 26.88
CA MET A 239 1.96 16.85 28.07
C MET A 239 2.27 17.68 29.32
N ASN A 240 3.05 18.75 29.20
CA ASN A 240 3.35 19.66 30.30
C ASN A 240 2.09 20.40 30.77
N ASN A 241 1.26 20.83 29.83
CA ASN A 241 -0.04 21.45 30.12
C ASN A 241 -0.98 20.47 30.84
N LEU A 242 -1.01 19.21 30.40
CA LEU A 242 -1.78 18.17 31.09
C LEU A 242 -1.28 17.95 32.53
N ASN A 243 0.04 17.83 32.72
CA ASN A 243 0.65 17.66 34.04
C ASN A 243 0.34 18.83 34.98
N SER A 244 0.45 20.07 34.50
CA SER A 244 0.08 21.26 35.27
C SER A 244 -1.39 21.22 35.68
N ARG A 245 -2.30 20.93 34.74
CA ARG A 245 -3.74 20.80 35.04
C ARG A 245 -4.04 19.69 36.04
N MET A 246 -3.35 18.55 35.94
CA MET A 246 -3.49 17.45 36.90
C MET A 246 -3.04 17.86 38.30
N ASN A 247 -1.94 18.59 38.42
CA ASN A 247 -1.45 19.07 39.71
C ASN A 247 -2.44 20.08 40.33
N THR A 248 -2.87 21.09 39.59
CA THR A 248 -3.88 22.04 40.09
C THR A 248 -5.17 21.33 40.49
N THR A 249 -5.61 20.32 39.73
CA THR A 249 -6.82 19.55 40.08
C THR A 249 -6.61 18.75 41.37
N LYS A 250 -5.43 18.15 41.57
CA LYS A 250 -5.10 17.45 42.83
C LYS A 250 -5.09 18.42 44.02
N ASP A 251 -4.51 19.60 43.87
CA ASP A 251 -4.50 20.62 44.92
C ASP A 251 -5.94 20.99 45.33
N THR A 252 -6.83 21.23 44.36
CA THR A 252 -8.26 21.53 44.63
C THR A 252 -9.07 20.36 45.20
N LEU A 253 -8.56 19.13 45.10
CA LEU A 253 -9.18 17.93 45.70
C LEU A 253 -8.60 17.65 47.09
N GLY A 254 -7.32 17.95 47.31
CA GLY A 254 -6.65 17.88 48.62
C GLY A 254 -7.16 18.94 49.60
N ASP A 255 -7.39 20.16 49.13
CA ASP A 255 -7.93 21.27 49.93
C ASP A 255 -9.41 21.11 50.34
N ARG A 256 -10.08 20.03 49.93
CA ARG A 256 -11.50 19.77 50.27
C ARG A 256 -11.71 18.90 51.52
N HIS A 257 -10.66 18.64 52.30
CA HIS A 257 -10.69 17.77 53.48
C HIS A 257 -10.16 18.40 54.79
N GLU A 258 -10.15 19.73 54.90
CA GLU A 258 -9.99 20.46 56.17
C GLU A 258 -11.20 21.35 56.43
#